data_AF-A0A7J3WX33-F1
#
_entry.id   AF-A0A7J3WX33-F1
#
_cell.length_a   1.000
_cell.length_b   1.000
_cell.length_c   1.000
_cell.angle_alpha   90.00
_cell.angle_beta   90.00
_cell.angle_gamma   90.00
#
_symmetry.space_group_name_H-M   'P 1'
#
loop_
_entity.id
_entity.type
_entity.pdbx_description
1 polymer ?
#
loop_
_entity_poly.entity_id
_entity_poly.type
_entity_poly.pdbx_seq_one_letter_code
_entity_poly.pdbx_strand_id
1 'polypeptide(L)'
;MLVKYLEGLKGKSRKCTQSSSLGDPASLSEKQVKAVHDIRESIELIVSGTAIVNTEYGGFSIEVIDPVRFPYGDVITTLIKHGFEIWITLRNDRPLIIACIKGD
;
A
#
# COMPACT_ATOMS: atom_id res chain seq x y z
N MET A 1 14.16 22.36 -6.83
CA MET A 1 13.75 21.93 -8.18
C MET A 1 12.97 20.61 -8.10
N LEU A 2 11.95 20.52 -7.23
CA LEU A 2 11.22 19.25 -6.95
C LEU A 2 9.68 19.43 -6.88
N VAL A 3 9.17 20.65 -7.08
CA VAL A 3 7.75 21.00 -6.91
C VAL A 3 6.94 21.00 -8.22
N LYS A 4 7.44 20.37 -9.30
CA LYS A 4 6.78 20.39 -10.62
C LYS A 4 6.15 19.06 -11.07
N TYR A 5 6.16 18.00 -10.26
CA TYR A 5 5.77 16.67 -10.75
C TYR A 5 4.32 16.22 -10.43
N LEU A 6 3.49 17.07 -9.80
CA LEU A 6 2.17 16.66 -9.30
C LEU A 6 0.96 17.17 -10.12
N GLU A 7 1.15 17.49 -11.40
CA GLU A 7 0.04 17.91 -12.29
C GLU A 7 -0.32 16.87 -13.37
N GLY A 8 -0.03 15.58 -13.13
CA GLY A 8 -0.03 14.57 -14.20
C GLY A 8 -1.01 13.39 -14.12
N LEU A 9 -1.84 13.23 -13.09
CA LEU A 9 -2.66 12.02 -12.93
C LEU A 9 -4.15 12.33 -12.80
N LYS A 10 -4.74 12.85 -13.88
CA LYS A 10 -6.19 12.89 -14.09
C LYS A 10 -6.57 11.82 -15.14
N GLY A 11 -7.33 10.81 -14.72
CA GLY A 11 -7.89 9.74 -15.56
C GLY A 11 -7.21 8.39 -15.30
N LYS A 12 -7.91 7.26 -15.20
CA LYS A 12 -9.10 6.87 -15.97
C LYS A 12 -9.83 5.77 -15.20
N SER A 13 -11.09 6.04 -14.85
CA SER A 13 -12.05 5.01 -14.46
C SER A 13 -12.10 3.93 -15.53
N ARG A 14 -11.87 2.67 -15.16
CA ARG A 14 -12.12 1.51 -16.01
C ARG A 14 -13.16 0.63 -15.32
N LYS A 15 -14.38 0.72 -15.82
CA LYS A 15 -15.43 -0.28 -15.67
C LYS A 15 -14.90 -1.63 -16.18
N CYS A 16 -15.07 -2.69 -15.41
CA CYS A 16 -14.93 -4.05 -15.91
C CYS A 16 -16.30 -4.52 -16.41
N THR A 17 -16.42 -4.63 -17.74
CA THR A 17 -17.54 -5.25 -18.44
C THR A 17 -17.31 -6.76 -18.50
N GLN A 18 -18.36 -7.50 -18.19
CA GLN A 18 -18.43 -8.96 -18.20
C GLN A 18 -18.26 -9.53 -19.61
N SER A 19 -17.58 -10.67 -19.73
CA SER A 19 -17.93 -11.69 -20.73
C SER A 19 -17.48 -13.07 -20.25
N SER A 20 -18.31 -14.03 -20.61
CA SER A 20 -18.57 -15.35 -20.05
C SER A 20 -17.90 -16.48 -20.81
N SER A 21 -17.61 -17.59 -20.13
CA SER A 21 -17.74 -18.93 -20.73
C SER A 21 -18.11 -19.97 -19.69
N LEU A 22 -19.22 -20.66 -20.00
CA LEU A 22 -19.93 -21.72 -19.30
C LEU A 22 -19.10 -23.00 -19.08
N GLY A 23 -19.38 -23.73 -17.99
CA GLY A 23 -18.94 -25.11 -17.78
C GLY A 23 -19.23 -25.67 -16.38
N ASP A 24 -20.51 -26.02 -16.15
CA ASP A 24 -21.12 -26.96 -15.18
C ASP A 24 -20.97 -26.86 -13.63
N PRO A 25 -21.98 -27.34 -12.87
CA PRO A 25 -22.28 -26.90 -11.51
C PRO A 25 -22.10 -28.03 -10.47
N ALA A 26 -21.16 -27.88 -9.54
CA ALA A 26 -21.17 -28.69 -8.31
C ALA A 26 -20.33 -28.05 -7.21
N SER A 27 -21.01 -27.73 -6.10
CA SER A 27 -20.48 -27.63 -4.73
C SER A 27 -19.22 -26.80 -4.50
N LEU A 28 -19.39 -25.58 -3.99
CA LEU A 28 -19.14 -25.23 -2.58
C LEU A 28 -19.24 -23.71 -2.43
N SER A 29 -20.16 -23.31 -1.56
CA SER A 29 -20.36 -21.98 -0.98
C SER A 29 -19.43 -20.88 -1.49
N GLU A 30 -19.98 -20.00 -2.31
CA GLU A 30 -19.51 -18.66 -2.58
C GLU A 30 -19.53 -17.84 -1.28
N LYS A 31 -18.59 -18.10 -0.36
CA LYS A 31 -18.25 -17.12 0.66
C LYS A 31 -17.34 -16.12 0.01
N GLN A 32 -17.94 -15.03 -0.47
CA GLN A 32 -17.32 -13.73 -0.54
C GLN A 32 -16.70 -13.42 0.84
N VAL A 33 -15.47 -13.86 1.08
CA VAL A 33 -14.64 -13.29 2.13
C VAL A 33 -13.89 -12.16 1.46
N LYS A 34 -14.57 -11.01 1.31
CA LYS A 34 -13.92 -9.75 0.98
C LYS A 34 -13.11 -9.36 2.22
N ALA A 35 -11.96 -9.99 2.35
CA ALA A 35 -11.10 -9.95 3.52
C ALA A 35 -10.68 -8.50 3.76
N VAL A 36 -11.15 -7.94 4.87
CA VAL A 36 -10.53 -6.78 5.50
C VAL A 36 -9.13 -7.27 5.92
N HIS A 37 -8.13 -7.09 5.07
CA HIS A 37 -6.75 -7.33 5.48
C HIS A 37 -6.38 -6.22 6.46
N ASP A 38 -5.80 -6.59 7.60
CA ASP A 38 -5.13 -5.63 8.46
C ASP A 38 -4.08 -4.90 7.61
N ILE A 39 -4.13 -3.56 7.64
CA ILE A 39 -3.27 -2.68 6.81
C ILE A 39 -1.79 -3.04 7.00
N ARG A 40 -1.44 -3.46 8.23
CA ARG A 40 -0.13 -3.96 8.60
C ARG A 40 0.29 -5.18 7.77
N GLU A 41 -0.53 -6.22 7.69
CA GLU A 41 -0.22 -7.43 6.92
C GLU A 41 -0.05 -7.11 5.44
N SER A 42 -0.87 -6.17 4.93
CA SER A 42 -0.74 -5.71 3.55
C SER A 42 0.61 -5.04 3.30
N ILE A 43 1.06 -4.17 4.20
CA ILE A 43 2.37 -3.51 4.10
C ILE A 43 3.50 -4.54 4.24
N GLU A 44 3.43 -5.45 5.22
CA GLU A 44 4.44 -6.49 5.42
C GLU A 44 4.58 -7.41 4.20
N LEU A 45 3.46 -7.76 3.55
CA LEU A 45 3.45 -8.55 2.32
C LEU A 45 4.09 -7.81 1.15
N ILE A 46 3.80 -6.51 0.98
CA ILE A 46 4.39 -5.68 -0.08
C ILE A 46 5.91 -5.54 0.14
N VAL A 47 6.31 -5.28 1.37
CA VAL A 47 7.70 -5.02 1.73
C VAL A 47 8.56 -6.28 1.62
N SER A 48 8.02 -7.47 1.90
CA SER A 48 8.64 -8.79 1.67
C SER A 48 10.13 -8.87 2.04
N GLY A 49 10.54 -8.23 3.15
CA GLY A 49 11.92 -8.24 3.65
C GLY A 49 12.86 -7.15 3.11
N THR A 50 12.37 -6.23 2.27
CA THR A 50 13.15 -5.06 1.80
C THR A 50 13.20 -3.91 2.82
N ALA A 51 12.35 -3.95 3.85
CA ALA A 51 12.30 -3.01 4.95
C ALA A 51 11.79 -3.67 6.24
N ILE A 52 12.02 -2.99 7.36
CA ILE A 52 11.50 -3.36 8.68
C ILE A 52 10.29 -2.47 8.96
N VAL A 53 9.15 -3.07 9.24
CA VAL A 53 7.90 -2.37 9.56
C VAL A 53 7.68 -2.41 11.06
N ASN A 54 7.69 -1.25 11.70
CA ASN A 54 7.34 -1.08 13.11
C ASN A 54 5.98 -0.38 13.21
N THR A 55 5.15 -0.79 14.16
CA THR A 55 3.88 -0.11 14.46
C THR A 55 4.09 0.80 15.66
N GLU A 56 3.80 2.08 15.50
CA GLU A 56 3.83 3.08 16.57
C GLU A 56 2.40 3.54 16.91
N TYR A 57 2.21 4.34 17.96
CA TYR A 57 0.90 4.71 18.49
C TYR A 57 0.04 5.47 17.44
N GLY A 58 -0.75 4.73 16.66
CA GLY A 58 -1.57 5.27 15.57
C GLY A 58 -0.86 5.41 14.22
N GLY A 59 0.26 4.71 14.01
CA GLY A 59 1.06 4.85 12.79
C GLY A 59 2.02 3.69 12.49
N PHE A 60 2.82 3.88 11.44
CA PHE A 60 3.86 2.97 10.99
C PHE A 60 5.19 3.69 10.83
N SER A 61 6.27 2.99 11.16
CA SER A 61 7.65 3.41 10.95
C SER A 61 8.35 2.33 10.14
N ILE A 62 8.62 2.62 8.87
CA ILE A 62 9.15 1.66 7.89
C ILE A 62 10.60 2.04 7.57
N GLU A 63 11.54 1.27 8.08
CA GLU A 63 12.97 1.46 7.83
C GLU A 63 13.43 0.63 6.63
N VAL A 64 13.79 1.30 5.54
CA VAL A 64 14.17 0.64 4.29
C VAL A 64 15.59 0.10 4.40
N ILE A 65 15.73 -1.23 4.35
CA ILE A 65 17.04 -1.91 4.38
C ILE A 65 17.67 -1.85 2.99
N ASP A 66 16.88 -2.12 1.95
CA ASP A 66 17.34 -2.18 0.56
C ASP A 66 16.56 -1.20 -0.32
N PRO A 67 17.07 0.03 -0.48
CA PRO A 67 16.38 1.08 -1.22
C PRO A 67 16.29 0.80 -2.73
N VAL A 68 17.08 -0.12 -3.27
CA VAL A 68 17.06 -0.42 -4.71
C VAL A 68 15.89 -1.33 -5.06
N ARG A 69 15.57 -2.28 -4.17
CA ARG A 69 14.47 -3.24 -4.38
C ARG A 69 13.16 -2.86 -3.68
N PHE A 70 13.20 -1.84 -2.82
CA PHE A 70 12.02 -1.45 -2.05
C PHE A 70 10.90 -0.89 -2.95
N PRO A 71 9.66 -1.43 -2.86
CA PRO A 71 8.53 -1.01 -3.69
C PRO A 71 7.87 0.27 -3.16
N TYR A 72 8.56 1.41 -3.29
CA TYR A 72 8.08 2.72 -2.78
C TYR A 72 6.66 3.05 -3.22
N GLY A 73 6.36 2.87 -4.51
CA GLY A 73 5.07 3.22 -5.08
C GLY A 73 3.91 2.48 -4.42
N ASP A 74 4.05 1.16 -4.24
CA ASP A 74 2.99 0.31 -3.68
C ASP A 74 2.77 0.59 -2.20
N VAL A 75 3.86 0.77 -1.43
CA VAL A 75 3.79 1.10 0.00
C VAL A 75 3.13 2.46 0.22
N ILE A 76 3.63 3.51 -0.45
CA ILE A 76 3.10 4.88 -0.32
C ILE A 76 1.64 4.93 -0.76
N THR A 77 1.29 4.30 -1.88
CA THR A 77 -0.09 4.27 -2.37
C THR A 77 -1.02 3.57 -1.39
N THR A 78 -0.58 2.48 -0.77
CA THR A 78 -1.38 1.74 0.23
C THR A 78 -1.64 2.62 1.45
N LEU A 79 -0.60 3.25 2.00
CA LEU A 79 -0.73 4.16 3.14
C LEU A 79 -1.69 5.34 2.85
N ILE A 80 -1.56 6.01 1.69
CA ILE A 80 -2.44 7.12 1.31
C ILE A 80 -3.89 6.65 1.17
N LYS A 81 -4.13 5.49 0.54
CA LYS A 81 -5.49 4.93 0.38
C LYS A 81 -6.19 4.69 1.71
N HIS A 82 -5.43 4.44 2.77
CA HIS A 82 -5.93 4.24 4.11
C HIS A 82 -5.95 5.52 4.97
N GLY A 83 -5.68 6.69 4.39
CA GLY A 83 -5.80 7.98 5.07
C GLY A 83 -4.62 8.34 5.96
N PHE A 84 -3.47 7.68 5.79
CA PHE A 84 -2.26 8.07 6.49
C PHE A 84 -1.60 9.28 5.84
N GLU A 85 -1.11 10.19 6.68
CA GLU A 85 -0.15 11.21 6.28
C GLU A 85 1.26 10.60 6.33
N ILE A 86 2.09 10.90 5.33
CA ILE A 86 3.38 10.25 5.12
C ILE A 86 4.51 11.27 5.14
N TRP A 87 5.54 10.98 5.93
CA TRP A 87 6.81 11.69 5.93
C TRP A 87 7.93 10.75 5.55
N ILE A 88 8.79 11.20 4.64
CA ILE A 88 9.97 10.43 4.22
C ILE A 88 11.20 11.22 4.64
N THR A 89 12.06 10.59 5.44
CA THR A 89 13.31 11.15 5.93
C THR A 89 14.46 10.17 5.74
N LEU A 90 15.68 10.57 6.07
CA LEU A 90 16.85 9.70 6.12
C LEU A 90 17.26 9.51 7.57
N ARG A 91 17.50 8.26 7.96
CA ARG A 91 18.06 7.87 9.26
C ARG A 91 19.24 6.95 9.02
N ASN A 92 20.43 7.34 9.46
CA ASN A 92 21.67 6.58 9.24
C ASN A 92 21.89 6.23 7.75
N ASP A 93 21.70 7.22 6.86
CA ASP A 93 21.76 7.09 5.40
C ASP A 93 20.78 6.09 4.76
N ARG A 94 19.78 5.62 5.53
CA ARG A 94 18.69 4.80 5.03
C ARG A 94 17.37 5.57 4.99
N PRO A 95 16.54 5.37 3.95
CA PRO A 95 15.19 5.93 3.93
C PRO A 95 14.34 5.40 5.08
N LEU A 96 13.69 6.32 5.77
CA LEU A 96 12.71 6.04 6.81
C LEU A 96 11.38 6.66 6.39
N ILE A 97 10.36 5.83 6.28
CA ILE A 97 9.00 6.26 5.95
C ILE A 97 8.18 6.20 7.24
N ILE A 98 7.66 7.35 7.66
CA ILE A 98 6.79 7.49 8.81
C ILE A 98 5.38 7.74 8.28
N ALA A 99 4.41 7.00 8.79
CA ALA A 99 3.02 7.16 8.42
C ALA A 99 2.17 7.29 9.68
N CYS A 100 1.36 8.35 9.80
CA CYS A 100 0.47 8.53 10.95
C CYS A 100 -0.96 8.77 10.46
N ILE A 101 -1.93 8.30 11.23
CA ILE A 101 -3.32 8.71 11.02
C ILE A 101 -3.40 10.21 11.30
N LYS A 102 -4.00 10.96 10.38
CA LYS A 102 -4.27 12.37 10.62
C LYS A 102 -5.27 12.45 11.78
N GLY A 103 -4.82 12.93 12.94
CA GLY A 103 -5.71 13.29 14.03
C GLY A 103 -6.59 14.45 13.58
N ASP A 104 -7.91 14.30 13.76
CA ASP A 104 -8.87 15.39 13.61
C ASP A 104 -8.63 16.49 14.65
#